data_AF-C0BX01-F1
#
_entry.id   AF-C0BX01-F1
#
_cell.length_a   1.000
_cell.length_b   1.000
_cell.length_c   1.000
_cell.angle_alpha   90.00
_cell.angle_beta   90.00
_cell.angle_gamma   90.00
#
_symmetry.space_group_name_H-M   'P 1'
#
loop_
_entity.id
_entity.type
_entity.pdbx_description
1 polymer ?
#
loop_
_entity_poly.entity_id
_entity_poly.type
_entity_poly.pdbx_seq_one_letter_code
_entity_poly.pdbx_strand_id
1 'polypeptide(L)' 'MTEKEKMLCGEFYDTRDSELRRLSNNAKDLMRVYNSLSAENMELKKSERRNKNGIT' A
#
# COMPACT_ATOMS: atom_id res chain seq x y z
N MET A 1 -2.14 -0.58 22.06
CA MET A 1 -1.63 -0.44 20.68
C MET A 1 -2.40 -1.39 19.78
N THR A 2 -2.86 -0.91 18.63
CA THR A 2 -3.40 -1.72 17.55
C THR A 2 -2.29 -2.61 16.95
N GLU A 3 -2.66 -3.65 16.21
CA GLU A 3 -1.66 -4.50 15.52
C GLU A 3 -0.85 -3.69 14.49
N LYS A 4 -1.46 -2.65 13.91
CA LYS A 4 -0.78 -1.67 13.06
C LYS A 4 0.24 -0.84 13.81
N GLU A 5 -0.09 -0.34 15.00
CA GLU A 5 0.87 0.42 15.82
C GLU A 5 2.05 -0.46 16.24
N LYS A 6 1.78 -1.71 16.65
CA LYS A 6 2.84 -2.69 16.97
C LYS A 6 3.76 -2.94 15.76
N MET A 7 3.17 -3.15 14.58
CA MET A 7 3.92 -3.31 13.33
C MET A 7 4.83 -2.11 13.04
N LEU A 8 4.34 -0.87 13.24
CA LEU A 8 5.12 0.35 12.98
C LEU A 8 6.21 0.58 14.03
N CYS A 9 5.99 0.15 15.27
CA CYS A 9 6.96 0.23 16.36
C CYS A 9 8.00 -0.91 16.34
N GLY A 10 7.85 -1.91 15.45
CA GLY A 10 8.76 -3.06 15.36
C GLY A 10 8.51 -4.13 16.43
N GLU A 11 7.36 -4.08 17.11
CA GLU A 11 6.93 -5.05 18.10
C GLU A 11 6.33 -6.29 17.42
N PHE A 12 6.20 -7.40 18.15
CA PHE A 12 5.45 -8.57 17.65
C PHE A 12 3.97 -8.20 17.45
N TYR A 13 3.45 -8.47 16.26
CA TYR A 13 2.06 -8.19 15.87
C TYR A 13 1.44 -9.38 15.14
N ASP A 14 0.12 -9.50 15.21
CA ASP A 14 -0.63 -10.52 14.48
C ASP A 14 -0.91 -10.11 13.03
N THR A 15 -0.23 -10.78 12.10
CA THR A 15 -0.43 -10.62 10.65
C THR A 15 -1.82 -11.01 10.14
N ARG A 16 -2.60 -11.77 10.94
CA ARG A 16 -3.96 -12.19 10.60
C ARG A 16 -5.01 -11.14 10.94
N ASP A 17 -4.59 -10.05 11.58
CA ASP A 17 -5.45 -8.92 11.88
C ASP A 17 -6.17 -8.40 10.62
N SER A 18 -7.45 -8.09 10.80
CA SER A 18 -8.33 -7.71 9.70
C SER A 18 -7.96 -6.36 9.09
N GLU A 19 -7.45 -5.41 9.87
CA GLU A 19 -7.01 -4.11 9.39
C GLU A 19 -5.73 -4.26 8.57
N LEU A 20 -4.75 -5.01 9.07
CA LEU A 20 -3.50 -5.30 8.35
C LEU A 20 -3.75 -6.06 7.04
N ARG A 21 -4.66 -7.02 7.06
CA ARG A 21 -5.04 -7.77 5.85
C ARG A 21 -5.73 -6.87 4.82
N ARG A 22 -6.61 -5.96 5.24
CA ARG A 22 -7.24 -4.97 4.36
C ARG A 22 -6.20 -4.04 3.74
N LEU A 23 -5.24 -3.54 4.52
CA LEU A 23 -4.14 -2.70 4.03
C LEU A 23 -3.28 -3.45 3.01
N SER A 24 -2.94 -4.72 3.28
CA SER A 24 -2.15 -5.56 2.37
C SER A 24 -2.87 -5.79 1.04
N ASN A 25 -4.18 -6.08 1.08
CA ASN A 25 -4.97 -6.26 -0.13
C ASN A 25 -5.01 -4.99 -0.99
N ASN A 26 -5.28 -3.83 -0.36
CA ASN A 26 -5.28 -2.55 -1.05
C ASN A 26 -3.92 -2.26 -1.72
N ALA A 27 -2.82 -2.54 -1.02
CA ALA A 27 -1.48 -2.36 -1.57
C ALA A 27 -1.22 -3.28 -2.79
N LYS A 28 -1.69 -4.53 -2.74
CA LYS A 28 -1.57 -5.49 -3.85
C LYS A 28 -2.42 -5.07 -5.05
N ASP A 29 -3.62 -4.57 -4.83
CA ASP A 29 -4.49 -4.09 -5.90
C ASP A 29 -3.85 -2.87 -6.61
N LEU A 30 -3.31 -1.92 -5.84
CA LEU A 30 -2.55 -0.79 -6.40
C LEU A 30 -1.31 -1.25 -7.19
N MET A 31 -0.57 -2.22 -6.66
CA MET A 31 0.56 -2.80 -7.40
C MET A 31 0.12 -3.48 -8.70
N ARG A 32 -1.02 -4.19 -8.69
CA ARG A 32 -1.57 -4.83 -9.89
C ARG A 32 -1.92 -3.77 -10.94
N VAL A 33 -2.63 -2.71 -10.54
CA VAL A 33 -2.97 -1.59 -11.43
C VAL A 33 -1.69 -0.99 -12.02
N TYR A 34 -0.75 -0.59 -11.17
CA TYR A 34 0.53 -0.01 -11.60
C TYR A 34 1.33 -0.90 -12.56
N ASN A 35 1.37 -2.22 -12.30
CA ASN A 35 2.08 -3.18 -13.13
C ASN A 35 1.37 -3.45 -14.47
N SER A 36 0.05 -3.28 -14.52
CA SER A 36 -0.73 -3.42 -15.76
C SER A 36 -0.69 -2.18 -16.66
N LEU A 37 -0.17 -1.04 -16.17
CA LEU A 37 0.02 0.15 -17.00
C LEU A 37 1.18 -0.04 -17.98
N SER A 38 0.91 0.21 -19.27
CA SER A 38 1.91 0.20 -20.34
C SER A 38 3.03 1.23 -20.08
N ALA A 39 4.24 0.94 -20.56
CA ALA A 39 5.40 1.83 -20.40
C ALA A 39 5.22 3.20 -21.07
N GLU A 40 4.33 3.28 -22.06
CA GLU A 40 3.95 4.52 -22.75
C GLU A 40 3.15 5.47 -21.85
N ASN A 41 2.42 4.93 -20.86
CA ASN A 41 1.63 5.70 -19.90
C ASN A 41 2.45 6.11 -18.65
N MET A 42 3.66 6.66 -18.88
CA MET A 42 4.55 7.09 -17.79
C MET A 42 3.93 8.12 -16.84
N GLU A 43 3.07 9.01 -17.33
CA GLU A 43 2.42 10.04 -16.50
C GLU A 43 1.35 9.46 -15.54
N LEU A 44 0.58 8.47 -16.02
CA LEU A 44 -0.38 7.73 -15.17
C LEU A 44 0.36 6.86 -14.15
N LYS A 45 1.50 6.28 -14.55
CA LYS A 45 2.38 5.53 -13.65
C LYS A 45 2.97 6.43 -12.55
N LYS A 46 3.26 7.69 -12.86
CA LYS A 46 3.70 8.71 -11.87
C LYS A 46 2.56 9.15 -10.94
N SER A 47 1.32 9.29 -11.41
CA SER A 47 0.19 9.63 -10.52
C SER A 47 -0.14 8.52 -9.52
N GLU A 48 -0.15 7.25 -9.95
CA GLU A 48 -0.36 6.10 -9.06
C GLU A 48 0.75 5.98 -7.99
N ARG A 49 2.00 6.36 -8.32
CA ARG A 49 3.08 6.45 -7.32
C ARG A 49 2.88 7.60 -6.33
N ARG A 50 2.36 8.75 -6.79
CA ARG A 50 2.16 9.95 -5.97
C ARG A 50 1.04 9.80 -4.93
N ASN A 51 0.03 8.97 -5.20
CA ASN A 51 -1.03 8.64 -4.23
C ASN A 51 -0.50 7.91 -2.96
N LYS A 52 0.78 7.49 -2.94
CA LYS A 52 1.43 6.96 -1.73
C LYS A 52 1.99 8.03 -0.79
N ASN A 53 2.12 9.27 -1.25
CA ASN A 53 2.68 10.37 -0.47
C ASN A 53 1.62 11.45 -0.34
N GLY A 54 0.67 11.31 0.59
CA GLY A 54 -0.24 12.38 1.01
C GLY A 54 0.53 13.60 1.55
N ILE A 55 1.21 14.29 0.64
CA ILE A 55 1.86 15.58 0.80
C ILE A 55 1.09 16.49 -0.14
N THR A 56 -0.03 17.01 0.37
CA THR A 56 -0.48 18.35 0.07
C THR A 56 -0.83 18.98 1.41
#